data_AF-A0A7X0JEU5-F1
#
_entry.id   AF-A0A7X0JEU5-F1
#
_cell.length_a   1.000
_cell.length_b   1.000
_cell.length_c   1.000
_cell.angle_alpha   90.00
_cell.angle_beta   90.00
_cell.angle_gamma   90.00
#
_symmetry.space_group_name_H-M   'P 1'
#
loop_
_entity.id
_entity.type
_entity.pdbx_description
1 polymer ?
#
loop_
_entity_poly.entity_id
_entity_poly.type
_entity_poly.pdbx_seq_one_letter_code
_entity_poly.pdbx_strand_id
1 'polypeptide(L)' 'MFVDFRGQPPPPPWQPPRRRPRLTPRQEKTLAAIIGFNIVLLIIAPIGGATLIGALALLWR' A
#
# COMPACT_ATOMS: atom_id res chain seq x y z
N MET A 1 23.32 25.27 -41.24
CA MET A 1 23.37 23.87 -41.73
C MET A 1 22.03 23.23 -41.44
N PHE A 2 21.43 22.50 -42.37
CA PHE A 2 20.17 21.76 -42.14
C PHE A 2 20.51 20.32 -41.75
N VAL A 3 19.86 19.81 -40.70
CA VAL A 3 20.05 18.43 -40.25
C VAL A 3 19.33 17.49 -41.23
N ASP A 4 20.08 16.55 -41.81
CA ASP A 4 19.53 15.53 -42.70
C ASP A 4 18.96 14.37 -41.89
N PHE A 5 17.66 14.11 -42.04
CA PHE A 5 16.91 13.10 -41.28
C PHE A 5 16.81 11.75 -42.01
N ARG A 6 17.49 11.57 -43.15
CA ARG A 6 17.41 10.35 -43.98
C ARG A 6 17.78 9.04 -43.25
N GLY A 7 18.52 9.11 -42.13
CA GLY A 7 18.91 7.95 -41.33
C GLY A 7 18.13 7.76 -40.03
N GLN A 8 17.12 8.59 -39.73
CA GLN A 8 16.44 8.54 -38.44
C GLN A 8 15.37 7.43 -38.43
N PRO A 9 15.47 6.42 -37.55
CA PRO A 9 14.45 5.38 -37.47
C PRO A 9 13.12 5.99 -37.02
N PRO A 10 11.98 5.46 -37.53
CA PRO A 10 10.67 5.95 -37.11
C PRO A 10 10.50 5.80 -35.60
N PRO A 11 9.80 6.75 -34.93
CA PRO A 11 9.53 6.64 -33.51
C PRO A 11 8.77 5.35 -33.22
N PRO A 12 9.02 4.73 -32.06
CA PRO A 12 8.36 3.49 -31.69
C PRO A 12 6.83 3.69 -31.68
N PRO A 13 6.05 2.65 -32.01
CA PRO A 13 4.60 2.73 -31.95
C PRO A 13 4.16 3.15 -30.56
N TRP A 14 3.18 4.06 -30.49
CA TRP A 14 2.55 4.40 -29.23
C TRP A 14 1.97 3.14 -28.58
N GLN A 15 2.30 2.91 -27.31
CA GLN A 15 1.77 1.79 -26.54
C GLN A 15 0.80 2.35 -25.49
N PRO A 16 -0.42 1.78 -25.35
CA PRO A 16 -1.30 2.15 -24.28
C PRO A 16 -0.64 1.83 -22.92
N PRO A 17 -0.83 2.67 -21.90
CA PRO A 17 -0.33 2.37 -20.57
C PRO A 17 -0.90 1.03 -20.10
N ARG A 18 -0.01 0.15 -19.60
CA ARG A 18 -0.41 -1.15 -19.05
C ARG A 18 -1.50 -0.93 -18.00
N ARG A 19 -2.65 -1.60 -18.17
CA ARG A 19 -3.72 -1.58 -17.19
C ARG A 19 -3.16 -2.07 -15.86
N ARG A 20 -3.32 -1.28 -14.80
CA ARG A 20 -2.94 -1.71 -13.45
C ARG A 20 -3.79 -2.93 -13.08
N PRO A 21 -3.20 -3.96 -12.45
CA PRO A 21 -3.96 -5.09 -11.97
C PRO A 21 -5.03 -4.60 -11.00
N ARG A 22 -6.29 -4.99 -11.23
CA ARG A 22 -7.41 -4.69 -10.34
C ARG A 22 -7.52 -5.81 -9.32
N LEU A 23 -7.88 -5.46 -8.09
CA LEU A 23 -8.18 -6.45 -7.07
C LEU A 23 -9.40 -7.27 -7.51
N THR A 24 -9.32 -8.58 -7.28
CA THR A 24 -10.49 -9.45 -7.39
C THR A 24 -11.47 -9.12 -6.25
N PRO A 25 -12.78 -9.43 -6.40
CA PRO A 25 -13.76 -9.16 -5.34
C PRO A 25 -13.40 -9.80 -3.99
N ARG A 26 -12.73 -10.96 -4.00
CA ARG A 26 -12.22 -11.61 -2.79
C ARG A 26 -11.11 -10.80 -2.14
N GLN A 27 -10.15 -10.31 -2.92
CA GLN A 27 -9.05 -9.49 -2.41
C GLN A 27 -9.54 -8.16 -1.85
N GLU A 28 -10.53 -7.54 -2.46
CA GLU A 28 -11.14 -6.31 -1.96
C GLU A 28 -11.83 -6.54 -0.60
N LYS A 29 -12.60 -7.63 -0.47
CA LYS A 29 -13.23 -8.01 0.81
C LYS A 29 -12.18 -8.32 1.89
N THR A 30 -11.12 -9.04 1.55
CA THR A 30 -10.00 -9.32 2.47
C THR A 30 -9.30 -8.03 2.89
N LEU A 31 -9.03 -7.13 1.96
CA LEU A 31 -8.40 -5.83 2.26
C LEU A 31 -9.28 -5.00 3.19
N ALA A 32 -10.58 -4.91 2.91
CA ALA A 32 -11.53 -4.21 3.76
C ALA A 32 -11.58 -4.81 5.18
N ALA A 33 -11.56 -6.14 5.30
CA ALA A 33 -11.51 -6.82 6.59
C ALA A 33 -10.22 -6.50 7.38
N ILE A 34 -9.06 -6.50 6.71
CA ILE A 34 -7.77 -6.15 7.33
C ILE A 34 -7.77 -4.70 7.83
N ILE A 35 -8.29 -3.77 7.03
CA ILE A 35 -8.38 -2.35 7.41
C ILE A 35 -9.30 -2.21 8.63
N GLY A 36 -10.50 -2.81 8.58
CA GLY A 36 -11.45 -2.76 9.70
C GLY A 36 -10.88 -3.37 10.97
N PHE A 37 -10.20 -4.51 10.87
CA PHE A 37 -9.54 -5.15 12.01
C PHE A 37 -8.45 -4.26 12.62
N ASN A 38 -7.62 -3.61 11.80
CA ASN A 38 -6.60 -2.68 12.30
C ASN A 38 -7.19 -1.46 12.99
N ILE A 39 -8.30 -0.91 12.49
CA ILE A 39 -8.99 0.20 13.15
C ILE A 39 -9.52 -0.22 14.53
N VAL A 40 -10.11 -1.42 14.62
CA VAL A 40 -10.57 -1.97 15.90
C VAL A 40 -9.39 -2.16 16.85
N LEU A 41 -8.28 -2.73 16.37
CA LEU A 41 -7.07 -2.88 17.17
C LEU A 41 -6.50 -1.53 17.61
N LEU A 42 -6.53 -0.48 16.80
CA LEU A 42 -6.06 0.85 17.21
C LEU A 42 -6.86 1.43 18.38
N ILE A 43 -8.11 1.03 18.56
CA ILE A 43 -8.96 1.46 19.69
C ILE A 43 -8.73 0.56 20.92
N ILE A 44 -8.56 -0.74 20.70
CA ILE A 44 -8.34 -1.73 21.77
C ILE A 44 -6.92 -1.67 22.32
N ALA A 45 -5.92 -1.41 21.47
CA ALA A 45 -4.50 -1.36 21.82
C ALA A 45 -4.17 -0.29 22.88
N PRO A 46 -4.79 0.89 22.95
CA PRO A 46 -4.68 1.79 24.09
C PRO A 46 -5.07 1.13 25.42
N ILE A 47 -6.12 0.31 25.43
CA ILE A 47 -6.59 -0.39 26.63
C ILE A 47 -5.59 -1.47 27.02
N GLY A 48 -5.28 -2.39 26.10
CA GLY A 48 -4.32 -3.47 26.36
C GLY A 48 -2.88 -3.00 26.54
N GLY A 49 -2.49 -1.95 25.82
CA GLY A 49 -1.17 -1.32 25.87
C GLY A 49 -0.95 -0.56 27.17
N ALA A 50 -1.96 0.15 27.68
CA ALA A 50 -1.89 0.75 29.02
C ALA A 50 -1.73 -0.33 30.09
N THR A 51 -2.42 -1.47 29.95
CA THR A 51 -2.24 -2.63 30.84
C THR A 51 -0.83 -3.20 30.76
N LEU A 52 -0.27 -3.38 29.56
CA LEU A 52 1.07 -3.93 29.36
C LEU A 52 2.16 -2.99 29.90
N ILE A 53 2.04 -1.68 29.62
CA ILE A 53 2.95 -0.65 30.15
C ILE A 53 2.84 -0.57 31.67
N GLY A 54 1.61 -0.63 32.22
CA GLY A 54 1.38 -0.66 33.66
C GLY A 54 2.04 -1.88 34.32
N ALA A 55 1.91 -3.06 33.71
CA ALA A 55 2.55 -4.28 34.20
C ALA A 55 4.09 -4.18 34.17
N LEU A 56 4.67 -3.65 33.08
CA LEU A 56 6.12 -3.44 32.96
C LEU A 56 6.63 -2.40 33.97
N ALA A 57 5.90 -1.31 34.19
CA ALA A 57 6.23 -0.30 35.19
C ALA A 57 6.22 -0.89 36.62
N LEU A 58 5.30 -1.82 36.89
CA LEU A 58 5.23 -2.55 38.16
C LEU A 58 6.41 -3.52 38.34
N LEU A 59 6.89 -4.12 37.27
CA LEU A 59 8.05 -5.02 37.27
C LEU A 59 9.39 -4.30 37.49
N TRP A 60 9.48 -3.01 37.18
CA TRP A 60 10.70 -2.19 37.32
C TRP A 60 10.72 -1.29 38.56
N ARG A 61 9.76 -1.43 39.47
CA ARG A 61 9.69 -0.73 40.75
C ARG A 61 10.10 -1.65 41.89
#